data_AF-A0A431IIJ1-F1
#
_entry.id   AF-A0A431IIJ1-F1
#
_cell.length_a   1.000
_cell.length_b   1.000
_cell.length_c   1.000
_cell.angle_alpha   90.00
_cell.angle_beta   90.00
_cell.angle_gamma   90.00
#
_symmetry.space_group_name_H-M   'P 1'
#
loop_
_entity.id
_entity.type
_entity.pdbx_description
1 polymer ?
#
loop_
_entity_poly.entity_id
_entity_poly.type
_entity_poly.pdbx_seq_one_letter_code
_entity_poly.pdbx_strand_id
1 'polypeptide(L)'
;MQIVKTIYLLVIYSLYLPFATVSAEVLQKKSLESVFKEAKQHPFNEKIKLYNTLFEKRNSFSSVENSLPFSNSIKNIPNFKFAISKYNHLINDEKTQAVQSQIAQDAMTTHVIVHQKVRNAIKQYIDYKVSFGPHKDLFKNYQDHPELYVERLITKRPIAFYGASDNTLFSFNNNQDSSIKNQITGFNEQHMSAEIIKEYISYNEMPFAALCSLCSETFCINKGNRYNMAVLDDTDNHEPRALYCGMVGPRFERPGLMEWKHIIITENQNKNINGYGQFDQNVKKKKQQLLNIWANLYGIAYFPTFDEINTAPDKNPLYITLFSQADNTTAYFNADIYKKRMLFVIEPFLCNANAYAALKNKSAYVHVVGLGTGAWGSIGKMQPINKDLYKSTQYMLYSLQMDAYAQFLSEHIDSLKNISDIDFSHWSKLHMEDVLKIFQKYESLRVEAKYQENMTYTLFLKIKYTIQAITAKFNTYLNKIEKIIVARRRIEYLSLKNDQIKIYISFRNPFDKLKPEDQNKVLVANYAWDSNAYPGNEYYVGAFYASGDPAAACATTISEIQNPQINSYVAKNIIIYPQPSE
;
A
#
# COMPACT_ATOMS: atom_id res chain seq x y z
N MET A 1 35.93 42.37 -5.11
CA MET A 1 36.23 41.01 -5.60
C MET A 1 36.42 39.99 -4.47
N GLN A 2 37.16 40.33 -3.40
CA GLN A 2 37.40 39.45 -2.24
C GLN A 2 36.12 39.09 -1.47
N ILE A 3 35.27 40.08 -1.16
CA ILE A 3 33.95 39.88 -0.51
C ILE A 3 33.07 38.90 -1.30
N VAL A 4 33.14 38.96 -2.64
CA VAL A 4 32.35 38.08 -3.52
C VAL A 4 32.92 36.66 -3.57
N LYS A 5 34.26 36.51 -3.54
CA LYS A 5 34.91 35.20 -3.37
C LYS A 5 34.52 34.56 -2.02
N THR A 6 34.42 35.38 -0.97
CA THR A 6 33.99 34.95 0.37
C THR A 6 32.52 34.55 0.39
N ILE A 7 31.61 35.32 -0.23
CA ILE A 7 30.19 34.94 -0.34
C ILE A 7 30.01 33.68 -1.19
N TYR A 8 30.73 33.56 -2.31
CA TYR A 8 30.73 32.37 -3.17
C TYR A 8 31.20 31.13 -2.42
N LEU A 9 32.29 31.25 -1.66
CA LEU A 9 32.82 30.17 -0.83
C LEU A 9 31.89 29.83 0.33
N LEU A 10 31.25 30.80 0.99
CA LEU A 10 30.28 30.57 2.07
C LEU A 10 29.01 29.85 1.58
N VAL A 11 28.50 30.24 0.41
CA VAL A 11 27.35 29.56 -0.23
C VAL A 11 27.74 28.14 -0.61
N ILE A 12 28.90 27.91 -1.22
CA ILE A 12 29.42 26.57 -1.50
C ILE A 12 29.60 25.78 -0.18
N TYR A 13 30.18 26.36 0.86
CA TYR A 13 30.41 25.66 2.13
C TYR A 13 29.10 25.25 2.82
N SER A 14 28.09 26.12 2.81
CA SER A 14 26.74 25.83 3.32
C SER A 14 26.00 24.75 2.51
N LEU A 15 26.41 24.55 1.25
CA LEU A 15 25.87 23.53 0.36
C LEU A 15 26.53 22.14 0.55
N TYR A 16 27.70 22.04 1.19
CA TYR A 16 28.42 20.77 1.40
C TYR A 16 28.30 20.18 2.82
N LEU A 17 27.69 20.88 3.78
CA LEU A 17 27.46 20.40 5.14
C LEU A 17 25.99 20.01 5.36
N PRO A 18 25.65 18.74 5.63
CA PRO A 18 24.31 18.39 6.07
C PRO A 18 24.15 18.81 7.54
N PHE A 19 23.18 19.70 7.80
CA PHE A 19 22.65 20.04 9.13
C PHE A 19 23.69 20.36 10.22
N ALA A 20 24.16 21.61 10.23
CA ALA A 20 24.58 22.26 11.47
C ALA A 20 23.94 23.65 11.50
N THR A 21 23.04 23.88 12.46
CA THR A 21 22.53 25.21 12.80
C THR A 21 23.68 26.06 13.32
N VAL A 22 24.36 26.76 12.41
CA VAL A 22 25.31 27.82 12.80
C VAL A 22 24.48 29.11 12.89
N SER A 23 24.23 29.59 14.11
CA SER A 23 23.55 30.88 14.30
C SER A 23 24.43 32.01 13.76
N ALA A 24 23.81 33.04 13.20
CA ALA A 24 24.51 34.18 12.61
C ALA A 24 25.44 34.91 13.59
N GLU A 25 25.19 34.77 14.91
CA GLU A 25 26.04 35.33 15.98
C GLU A 25 27.41 34.65 16.11
N VAL A 26 27.55 33.38 15.73
CA VAL A 26 28.83 32.65 15.80
C VAL A 26 29.79 33.11 14.69
N LEU A 27 29.26 33.56 13.55
CA LEU A 27 30.04 34.00 12.39
C LEU A 27 30.57 35.44 12.52
N GLN A 28 30.01 36.27 13.40
CA GLN A 28 30.49 37.64 13.62
C GLN A 28 31.73 37.74 14.51
N LYS A 29 32.06 36.70 15.31
CA LYS A 29 33.10 36.78 16.35
C LYS A 29 34.38 35.97 16.10
N LYS A 30 34.48 35.17 15.02
CA LYS A 30 35.65 34.31 14.75
C LYS A 30 36.32 34.68 13.43
N SER A 31 37.65 34.70 13.40
CA SER A 31 38.42 34.88 12.17
C SER A 31 38.32 33.62 11.29
N LEU A 32 38.32 33.82 9.97
CA LEU A 32 38.18 32.76 8.96
C LEU A 32 39.17 31.59 9.17
N GLU A 33 40.39 31.86 9.61
CA GLU A 33 41.40 30.84 9.88
C GLU A 33 41.06 29.93 11.07
N SER A 34 40.35 30.42 12.09
CA SER A 34 39.97 29.60 13.25
C SER A 34 38.88 28.59 12.87
N VAL A 35 37.95 28.99 12.01
CA VAL A 35 36.87 28.15 11.49
C VAL A 35 37.42 27.01 10.60
N PHE A 36 38.45 27.31 9.79
CA PHE A 36 39.15 26.29 8.98
C PHE A 36 39.94 25.28 9.82
N LYS A 37 40.48 25.70 10.97
CA LYS A 37 41.25 24.82 11.87
C LYS A 37 40.34 23.86 12.66
N GLU A 38 39.17 24.32 13.09
CA GLU A 38 38.12 23.49 13.72
C GLU A 38 37.51 22.47 12.74
N ALA A 39 37.26 22.86 11.48
CA ALA A 39 36.68 21.97 10.47
C ALA A 39 37.59 20.78 10.12
N LYS A 40 38.93 20.92 10.26
CA LYS A 40 39.90 19.82 10.07
C LYS A 40 39.97 18.85 11.25
N GLN A 41 39.42 19.23 12.42
CA GLN A 41 39.51 18.45 13.66
C GLN A 41 38.21 17.72 14.02
N HIS A 42 37.14 17.88 13.23
CA HIS A 42 35.85 17.25 13.55
C HIS A 42 35.84 15.75 13.19
N PRO A 43 35.43 14.85 14.11
CA PRO A 43 35.50 13.40 13.93
C PRO A 43 34.36 12.89 13.06
N PHE A 44 34.43 13.16 11.75
CA PHE A 44 33.48 12.63 10.77
C PHE A 44 33.68 11.12 10.54
N ASN A 45 34.89 10.60 10.82
CA ASN A 45 35.22 9.18 10.66
C ASN A 45 34.65 8.28 11.77
N GLU A 46 34.40 8.78 12.98
CA GLU A 46 33.85 7.95 14.07
C GLU A 46 32.34 7.71 13.94
N LYS A 47 31.58 8.67 13.42
CA LYS A 47 30.14 8.47 13.14
C LYS A 47 29.90 7.54 11.94
N ILE A 48 30.77 7.56 10.93
CA ILE A 48 30.74 6.59 9.82
C ILE A 48 31.13 5.19 10.33
N LYS A 49 32.10 5.09 11.25
CA LYS A 49 32.41 3.82 11.94
C LYS A 49 31.22 3.32 12.74
N LEU A 50 30.55 4.15 13.54
CA LEU A 50 29.37 3.75 14.30
C LEU A 50 28.20 3.34 13.39
N TYR A 51 28.01 4.03 12.26
CA TYR A 51 26.99 3.67 11.27
C TYR A 51 27.33 2.36 10.55
N ASN A 52 28.60 2.12 10.21
CA ASN A 52 29.06 0.87 9.61
C ASN A 52 29.06 -0.29 10.61
N THR A 53 29.36 -0.07 11.89
CA THR A 53 29.26 -1.08 12.96
C THR A 53 27.79 -1.44 13.24
N LEU A 54 26.87 -0.48 13.14
CA LEU A 54 25.42 -0.73 13.22
C LEU A 54 24.88 -1.39 11.95
N PHE A 55 25.47 -1.13 10.78
CA PHE A 55 25.11 -1.75 9.50
C PHE A 55 25.66 -3.19 9.39
N GLU A 56 26.86 -3.46 9.90
CA GLU A 56 27.44 -4.81 10.01
C GLU A 56 26.70 -5.66 11.07
N LYS A 57 26.26 -5.07 12.19
CA LYS A 57 25.34 -5.73 13.14
C LYS A 57 23.96 -6.01 12.53
N ARG A 58 23.54 -5.25 11.49
CA ARG A 58 22.30 -5.48 10.74
C ARG A 58 22.41 -6.67 9.79
N ASN A 59 23.62 -6.96 9.29
CA ASN A 59 23.92 -8.10 8.42
C ASN A 59 24.34 -9.36 9.20
N SER A 60 24.62 -9.28 10.51
CA SER A 60 24.84 -10.46 11.36
C SER A 60 23.55 -11.09 11.90
N PHE A 61 22.37 -10.61 11.48
CA PHE A 61 21.06 -11.21 11.78
C PHE A 61 20.51 -12.07 10.63
N SER A 62 21.39 -12.54 9.73
CA SER A 62 21.02 -13.39 8.59
C SER A 62 21.03 -14.90 8.90
N SER A 63 20.80 -15.31 10.15
CA SER A 63 20.79 -16.75 10.51
C SER A 63 19.79 -17.14 11.60
N VAL A 64 18.66 -16.44 11.72
CA VAL A 64 17.52 -16.94 12.50
C VAL A 64 16.40 -17.34 11.54
N GLU A 65 16.74 -18.20 10.57
CA GLU A 65 15.80 -19.15 10.00
C GLU A 65 16.02 -20.50 10.70
N ASN A 66 14.91 -21.18 11.00
CA ASN A 66 14.83 -22.57 11.45
C ASN A 66 15.18 -22.85 12.91
N SER A 67 14.27 -22.49 13.84
CA SER A 67 13.82 -23.37 14.94
C SER A 67 13.00 -22.60 15.99
N LEU A 68 11.73 -22.35 15.70
CA LEU A 68 10.74 -22.27 16.77
C LEU A 68 9.85 -23.52 16.65
N PRO A 69 9.82 -24.41 17.66
CA PRO A 69 9.02 -25.62 17.59
C PRO A 69 7.55 -25.27 17.44
N PHE A 70 7.00 -25.61 16.28
CA PHE A 70 5.59 -25.61 15.96
C PHE A 70 4.91 -26.74 16.75
N SER A 71 4.66 -26.55 18.04
CA SER A 71 3.64 -27.29 18.83
C SER A 71 3.77 -26.94 20.32
N ASN A 72 2.61 -26.82 20.97
CA ASN A 72 2.36 -26.64 22.41
C ASN A 72 2.12 -25.22 22.97
N SER A 73 2.23 -24.14 22.19
CA SER A 73 2.01 -22.78 22.73
C SER A 73 0.59 -22.21 22.57
N ILE A 74 -0.35 -22.82 21.85
CA ILE A 74 -1.72 -22.26 21.70
C ILE A 74 -2.45 -22.16 23.05
N LYS A 75 -2.16 -23.03 24.01
CA LYS A 75 -2.77 -22.99 25.36
C LYS A 75 -2.08 -22.00 26.32
N ASN A 76 -0.93 -21.47 25.95
CA ASN A 76 -0.12 -20.58 26.79
C ASN A 76 0.19 -19.24 26.09
N ILE A 77 -0.56 -18.83 25.06
CA ILE A 77 -0.55 -17.44 24.61
C ILE A 77 -1.32 -16.64 25.65
N PRO A 78 -0.66 -15.88 26.55
CA PRO A 78 -1.35 -15.11 27.59
C PRO A 78 -2.10 -13.90 27.01
N ASN A 79 -2.16 -13.78 25.68
CA ASN A 79 -2.45 -12.54 24.96
C ASN A 79 -3.72 -12.57 24.10
N PHE A 80 -4.53 -13.64 24.09
CA PHE A 80 -5.86 -13.55 23.46
C PHE A 80 -6.80 -12.61 24.24
N LYS A 81 -6.42 -12.31 25.48
CA LYS A 81 -7.03 -11.28 26.30
C LYS A 81 -6.49 -9.88 25.98
N PHE A 82 -5.35 -9.68 25.31
CA PHE A 82 -4.46 -8.52 25.52
C PHE A 82 -5.00 -7.14 25.12
N ALA A 83 -5.73 -6.99 24.01
CA ALA A 83 -6.22 -5.65 23.62
C ALA A 83 -7.32 -5.20 24.60
N ILE A 84 -8.37 -6.00 24.77
CA ILE A 84 -9.43 -5.72 25.76
C ILE A 84 -8.89 -5.85 27.20
N SER A 85 -7.93 -6.71 27.49
CA SER A 85 -7.43 -6.96 28.85
C SER A 85 -6.43 -5.95 29.37
N LYS A 86 -5.68 -5.28 28.50
CA LYS A 86 -4.98 -4.06 28.90
C LYS A 86 -5.97 -2.98 29.32
N TYR A 87 -7.15 -2.92 28.71
CA TYR A 87 -8.28 -2.13 29.21
C TYR A 87 -9.07 -2.81 30.34
N ASN A 88 -8.94 -4.13 30.55
CA ASN A 88 -9.66 -4.82 31.63
C ASN A 88 -9.15 -4.42 33.02
N HIS A 89 -7.91 -3.96 33.14
CA HIS A 89 -7.43 -3.38 34.40
C HIS A 89 -8.01 -1.99 34.69
N LEU A 90 -8.69 -1.38 33.71
CA LEU A 90 -9.38 -0.09 33.81
C LEU A 90 -10.91 -0.24 34.00
N ILE A 91 -11.42 -1.48 34.24
CA ILE A 91 -12.86 -1.85 34.33
C ILE A 91 -13.68 -1.08 35.37
N ASN A 92 -13.05 -0.30 36.25
CA ASN A 92 -13.76 0.33 37.37
C ASN A 92 -14.07 1.83 37.19
N ASP A 93 -13.88 2.42 36.00
CA ASP A 93 -14.26 3.83 35.77
C ASP A 93 -15.16 4.07 34.53
N GLU A 94 -15.88 5.19 34.56
CA GLU A 94 -16.82 5.61 33.52
C GLU A 94 -16.15 5.85 32.15
N LYS A 95 -14.86 6.20 32.13
CA LYS A 95 -14.12 6.47 30.88
C LYS A 95 -13.89 5.18 30.10
N THR A 96 -13.62 4.07 30.78
CA THR A 96 -13.47 2.75 30.15
C THR A 96 -14.77 2.25 29.54
N GLN A 97 -15.91 2.45 30.24
CA GLN A 97 -17.22 2.08 29.71
C GLN A 97 -17.60 2.88 28.45
N ALA A 98 -17.26 4.18 28.42
CA ALA A 98 -17.45 5.01 27.24
C ALA A 98 -16.61 4.52 26.04
N VAL A 99 -15.33 4.17 26.26
CA VAL A 99 -14.46 3.61 25.22
C VAL A 99 -15.01 2.28 24.69
N GLN A 100 -15.42 1.37 25.57
CA GLN A 100 -16.01 0.08 25.16
C GLN A 100 -17.31 0.27 24.37
N SER A 101 -18.16 1.19 24.80
CA SER A 101 -19.40 1.53 24.08
C SER A 101 -19.09 2.07 22.68
N GLN A 102 -18.07 2.91 22.55
CA GLN A 102 -17.62 3.41 21.27
C GLN A 102 -17.04 2.28 20.38
N ILE A 103 -16.22 1.37 20.91
CA ILE A 103 -15.72 0.20 20.17
C ILE A 103 -16.87 -0.66 19.64
N ALA A 104 -17.92 -0.86 20.45
CA ALA A 104 -19.10 -1.60 20.01
C ALA A 104 -19.85 -0.86 18.88
N GLN A 105 -19.95 0.47 18.93
CA GLN A 105 -20.50 1.28 17.84
C GLN A 105 -19.66 1.20 16.57
N ASP A 106 -18.34 1.22 16.72
CA ASP A 106 -17.41 1.06 15.61
C ASP A 106 -17.60 -0.30 14.94
N ALA A 107 -17.75 -1.36 15.73
CA ALA A 107 -18.04 -2.70 15.22
C ALA A 107 -19.34 -2.75 14.41
N MET A 108 -20.41 -2.08 14.86
CA MET A 108 -21.68 -2.00 14.13
C MET A 108 -21.59 -1.21 12.81
N THR A 109 -20.63 -0.28 12.72
CA THR A 109 -20.41 0.58 11.54
C THR A 109 -19.27 0.10 10.64
N THR A 110 -18.59 -0.99 11.01
CA THR A 110 -17.68 -1.72 10.11
C THR A 110 -18.40 -2.07 8.82
N HIS A 111 -17.75 -1.80 7.69
CA HIS A 111 -18.35 -1.95 6.37
C HIS A 111 -17.33 -2.37 5.31
N VAL A 112 -17.83 -3.09 4.32
CA VAL A 112 -17.07 -3.51 3.14
C VAL A 112 -17.29 -2.48 2.03
N ILE A 113 -16.23 -2.08 1.36
CA ILE A 113 -16.28 -1.25 0.15
C ILE A 113 -15.89 -2.08 -1.06
N VAL A 114 -16.68 -1.98 -2.14
CA VAL A 114 -16.48 -2.75 -3.38
C VAL A 114 -16.81 -1.89 -4.59
N HIS A 115 -16.09 -2.11 -5.70
CA HIS A 115 -16.38 -1.42 -6.95
C HIS A 115 -17.59 -2.03 -7.70
N GLN A 116 -18.44 -1.22 -8.34
CA GLN A 116 -19.66 -1.65 -9.04
C GLN A 116 -19.36 -2.66 -10.15
N LYS A 117 -18.31 -2.43 -10.95
CA LYS A 117 -17.85 -3.40 -11.96
C LYS A 117 -17.42 -4.73 -11.34
N VAL A 118 -16.84 -4.71 -10.13
CA VAL A 118 -16.47 -5.93 -9.40
C VAL A 118 -17.72 -6.68 -8.94
N ARG A 119 -18.74 -5.99 -8.41
CA ARG A 119 -20.04 -6.61 -8.12
C ARG A 119 -20.65 -7.28 -9.35
N ASN A 120 -20.59 -6.63 -10.52
CA ASN A 120 -21.08 -7.20 -11.77
C ASN A 120 -20.27 -8.43 -12.22
N ALA A 121 -18.95 -8.42 -12.02
CA ALA A 121 -18.09 -9.56 -12.30
C ALA A 121 -18.34 -10.74 -11.34
N ILE A 122 -18.61 -10.45 -10.06
CA ILE A 122 -19.06 -11.44 -9.07
C ILE A 122 -20.36 -12.11 -9.54
N LYS A 123 -21.33 -11.33 -10.03
CA LYS A 123 -22.57 -11.92 -10.58
C LYS A 123 -22.27 -12.87 -11.75
N GLN A 124 -21.45 -12.43 -12.73
CA GLN A 124 -21.04 -13.27 -13.85
C GLN A 124 -20.31 -14.55 -13.39
N TYR A 125 -19.49 -14.44 -12.35
CA TYR A 125 -18.84 -15.59 -11.73
C TYR A 125 -19.84 -16.56 -11.10
N ILE A 126 -20.80 -16.08 -10.32
CA ILE A 126 -21.85 -16.93 -9.73
C ILE A 126 -22.62 -17.66 -10.83
N ASP A 127 -23.06 -16.96 -11.89
CA ASP A 127 -23.77 -17.55 -13.02
C ASP A 127 -22.95 -18.64 -13.75
N TYR A 128 -21.65 -18.38 -13.95
CA TYR A 128 -20.70 -19.37 -14.48
C TYR A 128 -20.57 -20.59 -13.55
N LYS A 129 -20.50 -20.37 -12.24
CA LYS A 129 -20.36 -21.43 -11.23
C LYS A 129 -21.59 -22.32 -11.16
N VAL A 130 -22.79 -21.74 -11.20
CA VAL A 130 -24.06 -22.48 -11.27
C VAL A 130 -24.12 -23.33 -12.55
N SER A 131 -23.66 -22.78 -13.68
CA SER A 131 -23.71 -23.46 -14.98
C SER A 131 -22.69 -24.59 -15.11
N PHE A 132 -21.43 -24.34 -14.72
CA PHE A 132 -20.30 -25.20 -15.11
C PHE A 132 -19.37 -25.63 -13.97
N GLY A 133 -19.46 -24.97 -12.82
CA GLY A 133 -18.56 -25.16 -11.69
C GLY A 133 -18.87 -26.40 -10.84
N PRO A 134 -17.92 -26.89 -10.03
CA PRO A 134 -18.23 -27.73 -8.88
C PRO A 134 -19.06 -26.94 -7.85
N HIS A 135 -19.71 -27.66 -6.93
CA HIS A 135 -20.48 -27.09 -5.80
C HIS A 135 -21.63 -26.17 -6.22
N LYS A 136 -22.27 -26.44 -7.35
CA LYS A 136 -23.32 -25.60 -7.96
C LYS A 136 -24.40 -25.16 -6.97
N ASP A 137 -24.83 -26.07 -6.09
CA ASP A 137 -25.90 -25.78 -5.13
C ASP A 137 -25.50 -24.74 -4.07
N LEU A 138 -24.21 -24.66 -3.71
CA LEU A 138 -23.72 -23.55 -2.89
C LEU A 138 -23.86 -22.22 -3.63
N PHE A 139 -23.45 -22.18 -4.91
CA PHE A 139 -23.45 -20.94 -5.69
C PHE A 139 -24.86 -20.46 -6.07
N LYS A 140 -25.83 -21.37 -6.22
CA LYS A 140 -27.25 -21.01 -6.45
C LYS A 140 -27.81 -20.12 -5.34
N ASN A 141 -27.37 -20.30 -4.10
CA ASN A 141 -27.82 -19.48 -2.95
C ASN A 141 -27.47 -17.99 -3.10
N TYR A 142 -26.57 -17.63 -4.01
CA TYR A 142 -26.12 -16.25 -4.23
C TYR A 142 -26.56 -15.68 -5.58
N GLN A 143 -27.24 -16.46 -6.43
CA GLN A 143 -27.51 -16.10 -7.83
C GLN A 143 -28.33 -14.80 -7.95
N ASP A 144 -29.31 -14.65 -7.06
CA ASP A 144 -30.19 -13.48 -7.00
C ASP A 144 -29.72 -12.42 -5.97
N HIS A 145 -28.67 -12.74 -5.20
CA HIS A 145 -28.18 -11.94 -4.07
C HIS A 145 -26.63 -11.82 -4.06
N PRO A 146 -26.02 -11.14 -5.04
CA PRO A 146 -24.56 -11.04 -5.15
C PRO A 146 -23.91 -10.31 -3.96
N GLU A 147 -24.63 -9.49 -3.22
CA GLU A 147 -24.17 -8.89 -1.96
C GLU A 147 -23.92 -9.93 -0.85
N LEU A 148 -24.73 -10.98 -0.75
CA LEU A 148 -24.48 -12.09 0.18
C LEU A 148 -23.20 -12.86 -0.20
N TYR A 149 -22.84 -12.83 -1.49
CA TYR A 149 -21.58 -13.39 -1.93
C TYR A 149 -20.39 -12.54 -1.52
N VAL A 150 -20.50 -11.21 -1.53
CA VAL A 150 -19.48 -10.31 -0.96
C VAL A 150 -19.31 -10.58 0.54
N GLU A 151 -20.40 -10.82 1.27
CA GLU A 151 -20.32 -11.27 2.67
C GLU A 151 -19.50 -12.55 2.80
N ARG A 152 -19.80 -13.58 1.99
CA ARG A 152 -19.00 -14.82 1.96
C ARG A 152 -17.51 -14.55 1.69
N LEU A 153 -17.20 -13.68 0.72
CA LEU A 153 -15.81 -13.35 0.38
C LEU A 153 -15.04 -12.73 1.54
N ILE A 154 -15.72 -12.18 2.55
CA ILE A 154 -15.12 -11.60 3.76
C ILE A 154 -15.13 -12.58 4.93
N THR A 155 -16.23 -13.33 5.13
CA THR A 155 -16.46 -14.14 6.34
C THR A 155 -16.02 -15.60 6.23
N LYS A 156 -15.80 -16.13 5.02
CA LYS A 156 -15.42 -17.53 4.82
C LYS A 156 -13.92 -17.66 4.53
N ARG A 157 -13.10 -17.04 5.37
CA ARG A 157 -11.63 -17.06 5.31
C ARG A 157 -11.06 -17.79 6.53
N PRO A 158 -9.87 -18.38 6.43
CA PRO A 158 -9.13 -18.79 7.62
C PRO A 158 -8.72 -17.57 8.46
N ILE A 159 -8.37 -17.82 9.73
CA ILE A 159 -7.92 -16.78 10.66
C ILE A 159 -6.61 -16.17 10.18
N ALA A 160 -5.66 -17.03 9.76
CA ALA A 160 -4.38 -16.61 9.19
C ALA A 160 -4.08 -17.42 7.92
N PHE A 161 -3.43 -16.77 6.96
CA PHE A 161 -2.98 -17.31 5.69
C PHE A 161 -1.73 -16.54 5.25
N TYR A 162 -0.57 -17.18 5.24
CA TYR A 162 0.71 -16.47 5.09
C TYR A 162 1.83 -17.28 4.45
N GLY A 163 2.77 -16.56 3.84
CA GLY A 163 3.97 -17.09 3.19
C GLY A 163 3.73 -17.81 1.87
N ALA A 164 4.83 -18.11 1.17
CA ALA A 164 4.80 -18.75 -0.16
C ALA A 164 4.19 -20.16 -0.17
N SER A 165 4.12 -20.82 0.98
CA SER A 165 3.53 -22.16 1.15
C SER A 165 2.06 -22.13 1.58
N ASP A 166 1.45 -20.95 1.66
CA ASP A 166 0.05 -20.78 2.07
C ASP A 166 -0.23 -21.39 3.46
N ASN A 167 0.67 -21.16 4.42
CA ASN A 167 0.50 -21.63 5.79
C ASN A 167 -0.82 -21.08 6.34
N THR A 168 -1.65 -21.96 6.90
CA THR A 168 -3.03 -21.61 7.24
C THR A 168 -3.34 -21.94 8.69
N LEU A 169 -3.90 -20.95 9.41
CA LEU A 169 -4.61 -21.14 10.67
C LEU A 169 -6.11 -21.11 10.36
N PHE A 170 -6.75 -22.28 10.39
CA PHE A 170 -8.19 -22.46 10.21
C PHE A 170 -8.98 -21.88 11.40
N SER A 171 -10.29 -22.16 11.47
CA SER A 171 -11.13 -21.62 12.54
C SER A 171 -10.67 -22.12 13.92
N PHE A 172 -10.96 -21.36 14.97
CA PHE A 172 -10.57 -21.72 16.35
C PHE A 172 -11.01 -23.13 16.74
N ASN A 173 -12.16 -23.57 16.25
CA ASN A 173 -12.73 -24.89 16.54
C ASN A 173 -12.10 -26.01 15.69
N ASN A 174 -11.53 -25.71 14.53
CA ASN A 174 -11.10 -26.69 13.54
C ASN A 174 -9.57 -26.79 13.38
N ASN A 175 -8.80 -25.98 14.13
CA ASN A 175 -7.35 -25.84 13.96
C ASN A 175 -6.51 -27.11 14.19
N GLN A 176 -7.07 -28.12 14.85
CA GLN A 176 -6.38 -29.37 15.18
C GLN A 176 -6.76 -30.56 14.27
N ASP A 177 -7.70 -30.38 13.35
CA ASP A 177 -8.16 -31.47 12.50
C ASP A 177 -7.26 -31.64 11.27
N SER A 178 -6.42 -32.67 11.29
CA SER A 178 -5.54 -33.03 10.17
C SER A 178 -6.31 -33.48 8.93
N SER A 179 -7.55 -33.94 9.07
CA SER A 179 -8.40 -34.35 7.95
C SER A 179 -8.84 -33.13 7.11
N ILE A 180 -9.10 -31.99 7.76
CA ILE A 180 -9.45 -30.72 7.08
C ILE A 180 -8.26 -30.21 6.27
N LYS A 181 -7.04 -30.28 6.82
CA LYS A 181 -5.80 -29.88 6.12
C LYS A 181 -5.60 -30.67 4.83
N ASN A 182 -5.83 -31.98 4.87
CA ASN A 182 -5.68 -32.84 3.69
C ASN A 182 -6.76 -32.55 2.61
N GLN A 183 -7.98 -32.22 3.03
CA GLN A 183 -9.07 -31.89 2.11
C GLN A 183 -8.96 -30.47 1.51
N ILE A 184 -8.24 -29.55 2.15
CA ILE A 184 -7.95 -28.19 1.62
C ILE A 184 -6.56 -28.17 0.99
N THR A 185 -6.21 -29.19 0.19
CA THR A 185 -4.91 -29.23 -0.49
C THR A 185 -4.80 -28.01 -1.43
N GLY A 186 -4.04 -27.01 -0.96
CA GLY A 186 -3.77 -25.76 -1.66
C GLY A 186 -5.02 -24.98 -2.09
N PHE A 187 -6.13 -25.03 -1.33
CA PHE A 187 -7.40 -24.34 -1.66
C PHE A 187 -7.92 -24.58 -3.09
N ASN A 188 -7.60 -25.74 -3.66
CA ASN A 188 -8.12 -26.16 -4.95
C ASN A 188 -9.57 -26.58 -4.80
N GLU A 189 -10.46 -25.79 -5.41
CA GLU A 189 -11.90 -26.00 -5.34
C GLU A 189 -12.35 -27.42 -5.73
N GLN A 190 -11.65 -28.08 -6.66
CA GLN A 190 -12.00 -29.44 -7.11
C GLN A 190 -11.75 -30.50 -6.04
N HIS A 191 -10.87 -30.22 -5.06
CA HIS A 191 -10.53 -31.15 -3.99
C HIS A 191 -11.24 -30.81 -2.67
N MET A 192 -11.90 -29.65 -2.59
CA MET A 192 -12.68 -29.25 -1.43
C MET A 192 -14.02 -29.99 -1.42
N SER A 193 -14.38 -30.60 -0.28
CA SER A 193 -15.70 -31.20 -0.05
C SER A 193 -16.81 -30.13 0.03
N ALA A 194 -18.06 -30.58 -0.04
CA ALA A 194 -19.23 -29.68 0.05
C ALA A 194 -19.32 -28.98 1.41
N GLU A 195 -18.84 -29.61 2.47
CA GLU A 195 -18.76 -29.07 3.83
C GLU A 195 -17.67 -28.00 3.91
N ILE A 196 -16.50 -28.28 3.33
CA ILE A 196 -15.34 -27.39 3.40
C ILE A 196 -15.53 -26.12 2.57
N ILE A 197 -16.06 -26.24 1.36
CA ILE A 197 -16.30 -25.06 0.50
C ILE A 197 -17.37 -24.14 1.12
N LYS A 198 -18.26 -24.63 1.98
CA LYS A 198 -19.18 -23.74 2.73
C LYS A 198 -18.44 -22.85 3.73
N GLU A 199 -17.36 -23.35 4.32
CA GLU A 199 -16.60 -22.66 5.37
C GLU A 199 -15.40 -21.86 4.86
N TYR A 200 -14.84 -22.23 3.70
CA TYR A 200 -13.64 -21.58 3.15
C TYR A 200 -13.80 -21.22 1.68
N ILE A 201 -13.30 -20.05 1.31
CA ILE A 201 -13.18 -19.64 -0.09
C ILE A 201 -12.05 -20.40 -0.80
N SER A 202 -12.22 -20.67 -2.09
CA SER A 202 -11.22 -21.31 -2.94
C SER A 202 -10.33 -20.31 -3.67
N TYR A 203 -9.23 -20.78 -4.29
CA TYR A 203 -8.34 -19.93 -5.10
C TYR A 203 -9.01 -19.22 -6.29
N ASN A 204 -10.19 -19.69 -6.74
CA ASN A 204 -10.95 -19.02 -7.79
C ASN A 204 -11.76 -17.83 -7.23
N GLU A 205 -12.08 -17.85 -5.94
CA GLU A 205 -12.83 -16.81 -5.24
C GLU A 205 -11.90 -15.72 -4.67
N MET A 206 -10.68 -16.10 -4.23
CA MET A 206 -9.70 -15.19 -3.63
C MET A 206 -9.40 -13.91 -4.44
N PRO A 207 -9.29 -13.91 -5.78
CA PRO A 207 -9.06 -12.67 -6.54
C PRO A 207 -10.25 -11.70 -6.44
N PHE A 208 -11.48 -12.18 -6.28
CA PHE A 208 -12.63 -11.32 -6.00
C PHE A 208 -12.60 -10.81 -4.56
N ALA A 209 -12.21 -11.67 -3.61
CA ALA A 209 -12.02 -11.29 -2.20
C ALA A 209 -10.96 -10.18 -2.05
N ALA A 210 -9.91 -10.20 -2.89
CA ALA A 210 -8.87 -9.18 -2.97
C ALA A 210 -9.37 -7.81 -3.48
N LEU A 211 -10.55 -7.76 -4.10
CA LEU A 211 -11.17 -6.52 -4.59
C LEU A 211 -12.27 -6.00 -3.65
N CYS A 212 -12.43 -6.62 -2.47
CA CYS A 212 -13.34 -6.18 -1.42
C CYS A 212 -12.51 -5.69 -0.23
N SER A 213 -12.54 -4.38 0.05
CA SER A 213 -11.79 -3.80 1.18
C SER A 213 -12.68 -3.67 2.40
N LEU A 214 -12.11 -3.84 3.59
CA LEU A 214 -12.86 -3.80 4.85
C LEU A 214 -12.43 -2.59 5.67
N CYS A 215 -13.38 -1.76 6.08
CA CYS A 215 -13.12 -0.49 6.76
C CYS A 215 -13.89 -0.41 8.08
N SER A 216 -13.26 0.18 9.10
CA SER A 216 -13.91 0.50 10.36
C SER A 216 -13.31 1.77 10.95
N GLU A 217 -14.13 2.55 11.66
CA GLU A 217 -13.55 3.48 12.64
C GLU A 217 -12.85 2.64 13.71
N THR A 218 -11.70 3.07 14.22
CA THR A 218 -10.94 2.27 15.18
C THR A 218 -10.27 3.14 16.23
N PHE A 219 -10.11 2.57 17.42
CA PHE A 219 -9.20 3.13 18.41
C PHE A 219 -7.78 2.82 17.99
N CYS A 220 -6.92 3.82 18.11
CA CYS A 220 -5.48 3.69 17.93
C CYS A 220 -4.83 3.58 19.31
N ILE A 221 -3.91 2.62 19.44
CA ILE A 221 -3.23 2.26 20.68
C ILE A 221 -1.80 2.85 20.69
N ASN A 222 -1.24 3.08 19.51
CA ASN A 222 0.06 3.70 19.30
C ASN A 222 0.15 4.28 17.88
N LYS A 223 1.32 4.81 17.52
CA LYS A 223 1.61 5.43 16.20
C LYS A 223 1.46 4.50 14.99
N GLY A 224 1.45 3.17 15.16
CA GLY A 224 1.28 2.21 14.07
C GLY A 224 2.55 1.86 13.30
N ASN A 225 3.72 2.10 13.88
CA ASN A 225 4.98 1.69 13.23
C ASN A 225 5.08 0.15 13.09
N ARG A 226 5.88 -0.34 12.13
CA ARG A 226 6.00 -1.78 11.84
C ARG A 226 6.35 -2.66 13.04
N TYR A 227 7.12 -2.14 13.99
CA TYR A 227 7.65 -2.88 15.14
C TYR A 227 6.95 -2.48 16.45
N ASN A 228 5.72 -1.99 16.37
CA ASN A 228 5.00 -1.48 17.54
C ASN A 228 4.66 -2.57 18.58
N MET A 229 4.49 -3.83 18.15
CA MET A 229 4.30 -5.00 19.03
C MET A 229 3.23 -4.81 20.13
N ALA A 230 2.16 -4.06 19.85
CA ALA A 230 1.09 -3.74 20.79
C ALA A 230 1.57 -3.05 22.09
N VAL A 231 2.70 -2.34 21.98
CA VAL A 231 3.16 -1.41 23.02
C VAL A 231 2.20 -0.22 23.00
N LEU A 232 1.67 0.11 24.17
CA LEU A 232 0.78 1.27 24.34
C LEU A 232 1.63 2.53 24.27
N ASP A 233 1.16 3.53 23.51
CA ASP A 233 1.71 4.88 23.56
C ASP A 233 0.75 5.74 24.38
N ASP A 234 1.04 5.94 25.67
CA ASP A 234 0.23 6.78 26.57
C ASP A 234 0.54 8.27 26.43
N THR A 235 1.42 8.64 25.48
CA THR A 235 1.70 10.02 25.14
C THR A 235 0.71 10.53 24.08
N ASP A 236 0.37 11.82 24.11
CA ASP A 236 -0.50 12.47 23.11
C ASP A 236 0.19 12.68 21.74
N ASN A 237 1.07 11.74 21.36
CA ASN A 237 1.87 11.79 20.15
C ASN A 237 1.28 10.96 19.00
N HIS A 238 0.08 10.41 19.18
CA HIS A 238 -0.62 9.65 18.15
C HIS A 238 -2.09 10.13 18.02
N GLU A 239 -2.68 9.92 16.84
CA GLU A 239 -4.11 10.14 16.67
C GLU A 239 -4.89 9.07 17.44
N PRO A 240 -5.89 9.43 18.27
CA PRO A 240 -6.62 8.45 19.06
C PRO A 240 -7.61 7.63 18.23
N ARG A 241 -7.97 8.12 17.04
CA ARG A 241 -9.05 7.62 16.20
C ARG A 241 -8.69 7.76 14.72
N ALA A 242 -9.05 6.75 13.94
CA ALA A 242 -8.93 6.79 12.48
C ALA A 242 -10.03 5.94 11.82
N LEU A 243 -10.40 6.25 10.58
CA LEU A 243 -11.01 5.27 9.69
C LEU A 243 -9.89 4.43 9.09
N TYR A 244 -9.84 3.13 9.38
CA TYR A 244 -8.75 2.26 8.95
C TYR A 244 -9.26 1.15 8.03
N CYS A 245 -8.71 1.10 6.82
CA CYS A 245 -9.17 0.20 5.76
C CYS A 245 -8.12 -0.87 5.42
N GLY A 246 -8.49 -2.13 5.58
CA GLY A 246 -7.75 -3.29 5.07
C GLY A 246 -7.93 -3.42 3.58
N MET A 247 -6.87 -3.17 2.82
CA MET A 247 -6.87 -3.22 1.36
C MET A 247 -5.86 -4.24 0.85
N VAL A 248 -6.18 -4.90 -0.25
CA VAL A 248 -5.40 -6.04 -0.74
C VAL A 248 -4.69 -5.69 -2.05
N GLY A 249 -3.37 -5.85 -2.08
CA GLY A 249 -2.56 -5.68 -3.30
C GLY A 249 -2.51 -6.93 -4.19
N PRO A 250 -2.01 -6.82 -5.43
CA PRO A 250 -1.85 -8.00 -6.30
C PRO A 250 -0.83 -8.98 -5.72
N ARG A 251 -1.08 -10.28 -5.85
CA ARG A 251 -0.15 -11.34 -5.40
C ARG A 251 0.47 -12.07 -6.59
N PHE A 252 1.80 -12.09 -6.62
CA PHE A 252 2.63 -12.76 -7.65
C PHE A 252 3.52 -13.89 -7.10
N GLU A 253 3.55 -14.09 -5.78
CA GLU A 253 4.41 -15.10 -5.14
C GLU A 253 4.07 -16.55 -5.58
N ARG A 254 2.88 -16.77 -6.12
CA ARG A 254 2.38 -18.07 -6.58
C ARG A 254 2.16 -18.05 -8.10
N PRO A 255 3.09 -18.60 -8.91
CA PRO A 255 2.94 -18.65 -10.36
C PRO A 255 1.62 -19.32 -10.78
N GLY A 256 0.90 -18.64 -11.67
CA GLY A 256 -0.38 -19.12 -12.21
C GLY A 256 -1.55 -19.10 -11.24
N LEU A 257 -1.45 -18.42 -10.11
CA LEU A 257 -2.55 -18.17 -9.16
C LEU A 257 -2.74 -16.67 -8.94
N MET A 258 -3.92 -16.29 -8.44
CA MET A 258 -4.24 -14.89 -8.14
C MET A 258 -4.04 -13.95 -9.35
N GLU A 259 -3.55 -12.73 -9.13
CA GLU A 259 -3.30 -11.75 -10.19
C GLU A 259 -2.19 -12.17 -11.17
N TRP A 260 -1.34 -13.15 -10.84
CA TRP A 260 -0.39 -13.71 -11.81
C TRP A 260 -1.10 -14.16 -13.10
N LYS A 261 -2.27 -14.80 -12.97
CA LYS A 261 -3.05 -15.30 -14.13
C LYS A 261 -3.45 -14.19 -15.11
N HIS A 262 -3.63 -12.97 -14.61
CA HIS A 262 -4.17 -11.86 -15.41
C HIS A 262 -3.06 -10.91 -15.90
N ILE A 263 -1.92 -10.85 -15.18
CA ILE A 263 -0.90 -9.81 -15.35
C ILE A 263 0.41 -10.38 -15.89
N ILE A 264 0.80 -11.58 -15.47
CA ILE A 264 2.07 -12.19 -15.88
C ILE A 264 1.83 -13.14 -17.04
N ILE A 265 2.54 -12.90 -18.14
CA ILE A 265 2.43 -13.64 -19.39
C ILE A 265 3.67 -14.52 -19.51
N THR A 266 3.49 -15.83 -19.38
CA THR A 266 4.57 -16.80 -19.53
C THR A 266 4.25 -17.79 -20.64
N GLU A 267 5.29 -18.33 -21.25
CA GLU A 267 5.17 -19.32 -22.33
C GLU A 267 4.31 -20.52 -21.91
N ASN A 268 4.48 -21.03 -20.69
CA ASN A 268 3.74 -22.20 -20.20
C ASN A 268 2.27 -21.92 -19.88
N GLN A 269 1.96 -20.74 -19.33
CA GLN A 269 0.60 -20.38 -18.92
C GLN A 269 -0.23 -19.90 -20.11
N ASN A 270 0.28 -18.93 -20.86
CA ASN A 270 -0.48 -18.13 -21.82
C ASN A 270 -0.55 -18.82 -23.19
N LYS A 271 -1.27 -19.95 -23.24
CA LYS A 271 -1.52 -20.75 -24.44
C LYS A 271 -3.02 -20.87 -24.72
N ASN A 272 -3.39 -21.07 -25.99
CA ASN A 272 -4.76 -21.37 -26.44
C ASN A 272 -5.36 -22.61 -25.72
N ILE A 273 -4.54 -23.61 -25.37
CA ILE A 273 -5.00 -24.78 -24.60
C ILE A 273 -5.45 -24.42 -23.17
N ASN A 274 -4.92 -23.33 -22.61
CA ASN A 274 -5.24 -22.85 -21.27
C ASN A 274 -6.33 -21.76 -21.25
N GLY A 275 -6.85 -21.36 -22.41
CA GLY A 275 -7.94 -20.38 -22.55
C GLY A 275 -7.49 -18.94 -22.80
N TYR A 276 -6.19 -18.71 -22.99
CA TYR A 276 -5.64 -17.42 -23.46
C TYR A 276 -5.71 -17.35 -24.99
N GLY A 277 -5.69 -16.14 -25.55
CA GLY A 277 -5.81 -15.91 -26.99
C GLY A 277 -7.24 -15.65 -27.44
N GLN A 278 -7.39 -15.38 -28.74
CA GLN A 278 -8.66 -15.05 -29.35
C GLN A 278 -9.72 -16.15 -29.12
N PHE A 279 -10.98 -15.74 -29.04
CA PHE A 279 -12.10 -16.65 -28.84
C PHE A 279 -12.20 -17.67 -29.98
N ASP A 280 -11.91 -18.92 -29.68
CA ASP A 280 -12.12 -20.03 -30.59
C ASP A 280 -13.52 -20.60 -30.36
N GLN A 281 -14.45 -20.29 -31.26
CA GLN A 281 -15.83 -20.73 -31.18
C GLN A 281 -15.98 -22.26 -31.14
N ASN A 282 -14.95 -23.00 -31.59
CA ASN A 282 -14.95 -24.46 -31.60
C ASN A 282 -14.56 -25.09 -30.25
N VAL A 283 -14.17 -24.25 -29.28
CA VAL A 283 -13.55 -24.69 -28.05
C VAL A 283 -14.50 -24.39 -26.87
N LYS A 284 -15.28 -25.39 -26.46
CA LYS A 284 -16.04 -25.40 -25.20
C LYS A 284 -15.11 -25.44 -23.96
N LYS A 285 -14.11 -24.56 -23.85
CA LYS A 285 -13.18 -24.55 -22.71
C LYS A 285 -13.73 -23.67 -21.59
N LYS A 286 -14.27 -24.31 -20.56
CA LYS A 286 -14.59 -23.71 -19.24
C LYS A 286 -13.51 -22.72 -18.75
N LYS A 287 -12.23 -23.00 -19.03
CA LYS A 287 -11.09 -22.12 -18.72
C LYS A 287 -11.18 -20.73 -19.38
N GLN A 288 -11.55 -20.66 -20.66
CA GLN A 288 -11.68 -19.39 -21.38
C GLN A 288 -12.90 -18.61 -20.88
N GLN A 289 -14.02 -19.28 -20.58
CA GLN A 289 -15.19 -18.61 -19.99
C GLN A 289 -14.87 -17.96 -18.64
N LEU A 290 -14.11 -18.65 -17.77
CA LEU A 290 -13.66 -18.05 -16.51
C LEU A 290 -12.74 -16.85 -16.73
N LEU A 291 -11.80 -16.93 -17.67
CA LEU A 291 -10.94 -15.80 -18.04
C LEU A 291 -11.74 -14.64 -18.66
N ASN A 292 -12.82 -14.91 -19.40
CA ASN A 292 -13.66 -13.89 -20.01
C ASN A 292 -14.38 -13.01 -18.98
N ILE A 293 -14.73 -13.56 -17.81
CA ILE A 293 -15.29 -12.76 -16.70
C ILE A 293 -14.30 -11.66 -16.28
N TRP A 294 -13.03 -12.03 -16.17
CA TRP A 294 -11.95 -11.10 -15.85
C TRP A 294 -11.63 -10.15 -17.00
N ALA A 295 -11.63 -10.65 -18.24
CA ALA A 295 -11.46 -9.82 -19.43
C ALA A 295 -12.54 -8.71 -19.52
N ASN A 296 -13.79 -9.08 -19.27
CA ASN A 296 -14.92 -8.15 -19.19
C ASN A 296 -14.73 -7.13 -18.07
N LEU A 297 -14.30 -7.56 -16.87
CA LEU A 297 -14.01 -6.66 -15.75
C LEU A 297 -12.94 -5.63 -16.13
N TYR A 298 -11.85 -6.06 -16.77
CA TYR A 298 -10.76 -5.17 -17.19
C TYR A 298 -11.02 -4.43 -18.52
N GLY A 299 -12.18 -4.64 -19.14
CA GLY A 299 -12.55 -4.01 -20.42
C GLY A 299 -11.62 -4.39 -21.58
N ILE A 300 -11.20 -5.65 -21.65
CA ILE A 300 -10.41 -6.19 -22.77
C ILE A 300 -11.17 -7.34 -23.44
N ALA A 301 -10.88 -7.61 -24.72
CA ALA A 301 -11.54 -8.69 -25.45
C ALA A 301 -11.16 -10.08 -24.92
N TYR A 302 -9.87 -10.30 -24.65
CA TYR A 302 -9.32 -11.53 -24.10
C TYR A 302 -7.90 -11.29 -23.56
N PHE A 303 -7.39 -12.21 -22.73
CA PHE A 303 -5.99 -12.19 -22.31
C PHE A 303 -5.10 -12.83 -23.38
N PRO A 304 -4.02 -12.17 -23.82
CA PRO A 304 -3.21 -12.65 -24.94
C PRO A 304 -2.42 -13.92 -24.58
N THR A 305 -2.11 -14.69 -25.63
CA THR A 305 -1.09 -15.73 -25.59
C THR A 305 0.31 -15.13 -25.50
N PHE A 306 1.29 -15.95 -25.10
CA PHE A 306 2.69 -15.55 -25.09
C PHE A 306 3.17 -15.24 -26.52
N ASP A 307 2.78 -16.04 -27.51
CA ASP A 307 3.22 -15.88 -28.90
C ASP A 307 2.72 -14.57 -29.52
N GLU A 308 1.46 -14.19 -29.25
CA GLU A 308 0.91 -12.89 -29.69
C GLU A 308 1.74 -11.70 -29.19
N ILE A 309 2.28 -11.78 -27.96
CA ILE A 309 3.10 -10.70 -27.39
C ILE A 309 4.55 -10.78 -27.85
N ASN A 310 5.11 -11.99 -27.95
CA ASN A 310 6.52 -12.17 -28.31
C ASN A 310 6.81 -11.82 -29.77
N THR A 311 5.82 -11.96 -30.67
CA THR A 311 5.98 -11.73 -32.12
C THR A 311 5.51 -10.36 -32.61
N ALA A 312 4.98 -9.50 -31.72
CA ALA A 312 4.46 -8.19 -32.09
C ALA A 312 5.58 -7.23 -32.63
N PRO A 313 5.43 -6.63 -33.83
CA PRO A 313 6.49 -5.88 -34.52
C PRO A 313 7.01 -4.66 -33.75
N ASP A 314 6.14 -3.99 -33.00
CA ASP A 314 6.46 -2.87 -32.11
C ASP A 314 6.07 -3.28 -30.69
N LYS A 315 7.03 -3.69 -29.85
CA LYS A 315 6.75 -4.14 -28.48
C LYS A 315 5.96 -3.05 -27.73
N ASN A 316 4.66 -3.29 -27.56
CA ASN A 316 3.73 -2.35 -26.95
C ASN A 316 4.22 -1.99 -25.53
N PRO A 317 4.38 -0.69 -25.20
CA PRO A 317 4.97 -0.24 -23.93
C PRO A 317 4.16 -0.65 -22.70
N LEU A 318 2.90 -1.08 -22.87
CA LEU A 318 2.07 -1.64 -21.80
C LEU A 318 2.54 -3.04 -21.36
N TYR A 319 3.34 -3.73 -22.16
CA TYR A 319 3.92 -5.03 -21.83
C TYR A 319 5.40 -4.89 -21.48
N ILE A 320 5.70 -4.87 -20.19
CA ILE A 320 7.05 -4.72 -19.68
C ILE A 320 7.75 -6.09 -19.76
N THR A 321 8.86 -6.18 -20.50
CA THR A 321 9.63 -7.42 -20.58
C THR A 321 10.37 -7.67 -19.27
N LEU A 322 10.18 -8.86 -18.71
CA LEU A 322 10.85 -9.36 -17.52
C LEU A 322 11.81 -10.50 -17.92
N PHE A 323 12.99 -10.54 -17.28
CA PHE A 323 13.99 -11.58 -17.51
C PHE A 323 14.48 -12.17 -16.18
N SER A 324 14.59 -13.49 -16.10
CA SER A 324 15.29 -14.20 -15.03
C SER A 324 16.65 -14.66 -15.56
N GLN A 325 17.74 -14.09 -15.01
CA GLN A 325 19.09 -14.55 -15.34
C GLN A 325 19.35 -15.99 -14.86
N ALA A 326 18.81 -16.34 -13.69
CA ALA A 326 19.05 -17.65 -13.08
C ALA A 326 18.39 -18.79 -13.87
N ASP A 327 17.22 -18.53 -14.44
CA ASP A 327 16.44 -19.56 -15.14
C ASP A 327 16.55 -19.41 -16.67
N ASN A 328 17.24 -18.36 -17.15
CA ASN A 328 17.31 -17.95 -18.55
C ASN A 328 15.94 -17.91 -19.24
N THR A 329 14.95 -17.32 -18.56
CA THR A 329 13.56 -17.25 -19.04
C THR A 329 13.08 -15.81 -19.18
N THR A 330 12.20 -15.60 -20.15
CA THR A 330 11.52 -14.32 -20.41
C THR A 330 10.04 -14.45 -20.09
N ALA A 331 9.47 -13.40 -19.49
CA ALA A 331 8.04 -13.22 -19.31
C ALA A 331 7.66 -11.78 -19.61
N TYR A 332 6.37 -11.49 -19.70
CA TYR A 332 5.86 -10.13 -19.84
C TYR A 332 4.94 -9.76 -18.68
N PHE A 333 5.02 -8.50 -18.26
CA PHE A 333 4.13 -7.91 -17.27
C PHE A 333 3.18 -6.95 -17.94
N ASN A 334 1.87 -7.18 -17.81
CA ASN A 334 0.85 -6.31 -18.37
C ASN A 334 0.56 -5.14 -17.42
N ALA A 335 1.19 -3.99 -17.69
CA ALA A 335 1.07 -2.77 -16.89
C ALA A 335 -0.36 -2.18 -16.90
N ASP A 336 -1.08 -2.30 -18.02
CA ASP A 336 -2.46 -1.81 -18.13
C ASP A 336 -3.40 -2.58 -17.20
N ILE A 337 -3.34 -3.91 -17.23
CA ILE A 337 -4.18 -4.75 -16.35
C ILE A 337 -3.80 -4.57 -14.88
N TYR A 338 -2.51 -4.39 -14.58
CA TYR A 338 -2.10 -4.03 -13.21
C TYR A 338 -2.73 -2.73 -12.73
N LYS A 339 -2.66 -1.65 -13.54
CA LYS A 339 -3.27 -0.36 -13.20
C LYS A 339 -4.78 -0.48 -13.01
N LYS A 340 -5.48 -1.14 -13.95
CA LYS A 340 -6.93 -1.37 -13.87
C LYS A 340 -7.33 -2.16 -12.63
N ARG A 341 -6.55 -3.19 -12.28
CA ARG A 341 -6.73 -3.92 -11.01
C ARG A 341 -6.61 -2.96 -9.83
N MET A 342 -5.56 -2.14 -9.77
CA MET A 342 -5.36 -1.21 -8.67
C MET A 342 -6.48 -0.18 -8.54
N LEU A 343 -7.03 0.31 -9.66
CA LEU A 343 -8.17 1.23 -9.64
C LEU A 343 -9.39 0.64 -8.91
N PHE A 344 -9.64 -0.67 -9.02
CA PHE A 344 -10.77 -1.32 -8.33
C PHE A 344 -10.67 -1.34 -6.80
N VAL A 345 -9.50 -1.05 -6.22
CA VAL A 345 -9.35 -0.84 -4.77
C VAL A 345 -9.13 0.63 -4.41
N ILE A 346 -8.47 1.41 -5.28
CA ILE A 346 -8.18 2.83 -5.06
C ILE A 346 -9.46 3.67 -5.10
N GLU A 347 -10.29 3.49 -6.13
CA GLU A 347 -11.51 4.30 -6.32
C GLU A 347 -12.49 4.14 -5.15
N PRO A 348 -12.90 2.93 -4.74
CA PRO A 348 -13.76 2.77 -3.57
C PRO A 348 -13.15 3.38 -2.31
N PHE A 349 -11.84 3.25 -2.10
CA PHE A 349 -11.17 3.77 -0.90
C PHE A 349 -11.21 5.31 -0.83
N LEU A 350 -10.86 6.00 -1.91
CA LEU A 350 -10.88 7.47 -1.94
C LEU A 350 -12.32 8.02 -1.92
N CYS A 351 -13.26 7.37 -2.60
CA CYS A 351 -14.68 7.72 -2.50
C CYS A 351 -15.18 7.55 -1.05
N ASN A 352 -14.79 6.48 -0.36
CA ASN A 352 -15.14 6.24 1.03
C ASN A 352 -14.52 7.27 1.97
N ALA A 353 -13.25 7.63 1.78
CA ALA A 353 -12.57 8.67 2.54
C ALA A 353 -13.29 10.03 2.39
N ASN A 354 -13.67 10.38 1.17
CA ASN A 354 -14.40 11.61 0.88
C ASN A 354 -15.80 11.63 1.53
N ALA A 355 -16.53 10.52 1.44
CA ALA A 355 -17.86 10.39 2.07
C ALA A 355 -17.77 10.43 3.61
N TYR A 356 -16.80 9.71 4.19
CA TYR A 356 -16.57 9.70 5.63
C TYR A 356 -16.24 11.09 6.17
N ALA A 357 -15.37 11.85 5.49
CA ALA A 357 -15.04 13.21 5.89
C ALA A 357 -16.25 14.15 5.79
N ALA A 358 -17.07 14.01 4.74
CA ALA A 358 -18.33 14.75 4.61
C ALA A 358 -19.28 14.47 5.80
N LEU A 359 -19.46 13.20 6.17
CA LEU A 359 -20.30 12.79 7.30
C LEU A 359 -19.82 13.37 8.63
N LYS A 360 -18.50 13.56 8.79
CA LYS A 360 -17.89 14.16 9.97
C LYS A 360 -17.81 15.70 9.90
N ASN A 361 -18.30 16.31 8.82
CA ASN A 361 -18.20 17.74 8.53
C ASN A 361 -16.76 18.28 8.64
N LYS A 362 -15.80 17.52 8.09
CA LYS A 362 -14.36 17.77 8.15
C LYS A 362 -13.71 17.46 6.80
N SER A 363 -12.45 17.84 6.63
CA SER A 363 -11.61 17.34 5.53
C SER A 363 -10.84 16.08 5.95
N ALA A 364 -10.52 15.20 5.00
CA ALA A 364 -9.70 14.02 5.19
C ALA A 364 -8.22 14.30 4.96
N TYR A 365 -7.40 13.84 5.90
CA TYR A 365 -6.00 13.51 5.68
C TYR A 365 -5.89 12.02 5.39
N VAL A 366 -5.54 11.65 4.17
CA VAL A 366 -5.49 10.26 3.72
C VAL A 366 -4.06 9.73 3.80
N HIS A 367 -3.79 8.76 4.67
CA HIS A 367 -2.52 8.05 4.76
C HIS A 367 -2.56 6.78 3.91
N VAL A 368 -1.61 6.66 2.98
CA VAL A 368 -1.55 5.60 1.99
C VAL A 368 -0.24 4.82 2.05
N VAL A 369 -0.33 3.52 2.30
CA VAL A 369 0.78 2.57 2.13
C VAL A 369 0.64 1.77 0.83
N GLY A 370 1.77 1.36 0.26
CA GLY A 370 1.77 0.52 -0.94
C GLY A 370 1.19 -0.87 -0.70
N LEU A 371 0.43 -1.35 -1.68
CA LEU A 371 -0.30 -2.62 -1.58
C LEU A 371 0.36 -3.70 -2.44
N GLY A 372 0.72 -4.85 -1.87
CA GLY A 372 1.31 -5.95 -2.65
C GLY A 372 2.68 -5.62 -3.26
N THR A 373 3.43 -4.68 -2.68
CA THR A 373 4.80 -4.32 -3.11
C THR A 373 5.90 -4.97 -2.26
N GLY A 374 5.51 -5.71 -1.21
CA GLY A 374 6.39 -6.52 -0.36
C GLY A 374 6.51 -7.96 -0.86
N ALA A 375 6.37 -8.94 0.05
CA ALA A 375 6.45 -10.38 -0.27
C ALA A 375 5.56 -10.78 -1.45
N TRP A 376 4.34 -10.25 -1.47
CA TRP A 376 3.37 -10.48 -2.54
C TRP A 376 3.73 -9.90 -3.90
N GLY A 377 4.58 -8.87 -3.93
CA GLY A 377 5.07 -8.27 -5.17
C GLY A 377 6.19 -9.07 -5.83
N SER A 378 6.62 -10.19 -5.22
CA SER A 378 7.67 -11.05 -5.73
C SER A 378 7.21 -11.79 -6.98
N ILE A 379 7.86 -11.52 -8.11
CA ILE A 379 7.65 -12.21 -9.39
C ILE A 379 8.79 -13.22 -9.61
N GLY A 380 9.09 -14.00 -8.57
CA GLY A 380 10.27 -14.88 -8.54
C GLY A 380 11.58 -14.12 -8.73
N LYS A 381 12.51 -14.69 -9.51
CA LYS A 381 13.81 -14.09 -9.83
C LYS A 381 13.76 -13.11 -11.01
N MET A 382 12.58 -12.82 -11.54
CA MET A 382 12.42 -11.98 -12.74
C MET A 382 12.57 -10.50 -12.42
N GLN A 383 13.24 -9.78 -13.32
CA GLN A 383 13.47 -8.33 -13.24
C GLN A 383 13.13 -7.64 -14.55
N PRO A 384 12.64 -6.38 -14.52
CA PRO A 384 12.44 -5.60 -15.74
C PRO A 384 13.77 -5.40 -16.46
N ILE A 385 13.78 -5.61 -17.79
CA ILE A 385 14.98 -5.47 -18.63
C ILE A 385 15.37 -3.99 -18.79
N ASN A 386 14.37 -3.11 -19.00
CA ASN A 386 14.62 -1.68 -19.14
C ASN A 386 14.86 -1.05 -17.75
N LYS A 387 16.12 -1.01 -17.34
CA LYS A 387 16.56 -0.48 -16.05
C LYS A 387 16.52 1.04 -15.95
N ASP A 388 16.52 1.75 -17.10
CA ASP A 388 16.36 3.20 -17.13
C ASP A 388 14.95 3.61 -16.73
N LEU A 389 13.95 2.83 -17.16
CA LEU A 389 12.55 3.03 -16.79
C LEU A 389 12.23 2.45 -15.41
N TYR A 390 12.68 1.22 -15.14
CA TYR A 390 12.37 0.51 -13.89
C TYR A 390 13.61 -0.08 -13.24
N LYS A 391 14.06 0.58 -12.16
CA LYS A 391 15.26 0.18 -11.39
C LYS A 391 15.13 -1.23 -10.79
N SER A 392 13.93 -1.58 -10.33
CA SER A 392 13.59 -2.90 -9.76
C SER A 392 12.10 -3.22 -9.96
N THR A 393 11.72 -4.49 -9.77
CA THR A 393 10.31 -4.90 -9.76
C THR A 393 9.50 -4.09 -8.74
N GLN A 394 10.03 -3.89 -7.53
CA GLN A 394 9.34 -3.09 -6.51
C GLN A 394 9.14 -1.63 -6.94
N TYR A 395 10.14 -1.00 -7.55
CA TYR A 395 10.02 0.36 -8.10
C TYR A 395 8.96 0.44 -9.20
N MET A 396 8.90 -0.56 -10.09
CA MET A 396 7.87 -0.69 -11.13
C MET A 396 6.47 -0.75 -10.51
N LEU A 397 6.25 -1.63 -9.53
CA LEU A 397 4.95 -1.78 -8.87
C LEU A 397 4.50 -0.48 -8.19
N TYR A 398 5.39 0.19 -7.44
CA TYR A 398 5.08 1.50 -6.85
C TYR A 398 4.77 2.54 -7.93
N SER A 399 5.57 2.62 -9.00
CA SER A 399 5.34 3.59 -10.08
C SER A 399 3.96 3.40 -10.74
N LEU A 400 3.56 2.14 -10.98
CA LEU A 400 2.27 1.82 -11.58
C LEU A 400 1.09 2.08 -10.61
N GLN A 401 1.24 1.81 -9.32
CA GLN A 401 0.22 2.19 -8.33
C GLN A 401 0.06 3.71 -8.25
N MET A 402 1.17 4.46 -8.23
CA MET A 402 1.14 5.93 -8.23
C MET A 402 0.44 6.48 -9.48
N ASP A 403 0.69 5.85 -10.63
CA ASP A 403 0.03 6.20 -11.90
C ASP A 403 -1.48 5.88 -11.88
N ALA A 404 -1.91 4.82 -11.18
CA ALA A 404 -3.33 4.54 -10.96
C ALA A 404 -4.01 5.58 -10.05
N TYR A 405 -3.33 6.03 -8.99
CA TYR A 405 -3.81 7.15 -8.16
C TYR A 405 -3.93 8.45 -8.97
N ALA A 406 -2.89 8.79 -9.75
CA ALA A 406 -2.90 9.98 -10.60
C ALA A 406 -4.03 9.92 -11.64
N GLN A 407 -4.25 8.75 -12.27
CA GLN A 407 -5.35 8.54 -13.21
C GLN A 407 -6.70 8.79 -12.54
N PHE A 408 -6.99 8.12 -11.43
CA PHE A 408 -8.27 8.30 -10.72
C PHE A 408 -8.50 9.77 -10.32
N LEU A 409 -7.50 10.42 -9.74
CA LEU A 409 -7.60 11.84 -9.39
C LEU A 409 -7.84 12.70 -10.63
N SER A 410 -7.19 12.41 -11.76
CA SER A 410 -7.36 13.19 -12.99
C SER A 410 -8.79 13.15 -13.54
N GLU A 411 -9.49 12.05 -13.29
CA GLU A 411 -10.86 11.78 -13.72
C GLU A 411 -11.89 12.30 -12.70
N HIS A 412 -11.55 12.35 -11.41
CA HIS A 412 -12.53 12.53 -10.33
C HIS A 412 -12.25 13.66 -9.33
N ILE A 413 -11.13 14.39 -9.44
CA ILE A 413 -10.72 15.40 -8.45
C ILE A 413 -11.83 16.42 -8.13
N ASP A 414 -12.63 16.84 -9.11
CA ASP A 414 -13.73 17.81 -8.89
C ASP A 414 -14.85 17.29 -7.98
N SER A 415 -15.02 15.97 -7.90
CA SER A 415 -16.00 15.32 -7.02
C SER A 415 -15.47 15.08 -5.60
N LEU A 416 -14.14 15.08 -5.42
CA LEU A 416 -13.47 14.83 -4.14
C LEU A 416 -13.32 16.14 -3.35
N LYS A 417 -14.44 16.64 -2.82
CA LYS A 417 -14.52 17.94 -2.13
C LYS A 417 -13.99 17.92 -0.70
N ASN A 418 -13.94 16.74 -0.08
CA ASN A 418 -13.63 16.59 1.34
C ASN A 418 -12.28 15.91 1.59
N ILE A 419 -11.48 15.66 0.55
CA ILE A 419 -10.09 15.21 0.71
C ILE A 419 -9.19 16.42 0.50
N SER A 420 -8.32 16.71 1.48
CA SER A 420 -7.36 17.81 1.37
C SER A 420 -5.92 17.31 1.19
N ASP A 421 -5.59 16.12 1.68
CA ASP A 421 -4.23 15.60 1.69
C ASP A 421 -4.22 14.09 1.41
N ILE A 422 -3.23 13.66 0.64
CA ILE A 422 -2.89 12.26 0.43
C ILE A 422 -1.39 12.10 0.68
N ASP A 423 -1.04 11.41 1.77
CA ASP A 423 0.34 11.08 2.13
C ASP A 423 0.65 9.63 1.77
N PHE A 424 1.47 9.47 0.74
CA PHE A 424 2.05 8.19 0.34
C PHE A 424 3.26 7.87 1.24
N SER A 425 2.97 7.21 2.36
CA SER A 425 3.93 6.89 3.40
C SER A 425 4.63 5.54 3.19
N HIS A 426 5.94 5.52 3.44
CA HIS A 426 6.83 4.36 3.21
C HIS A 426 6.98 3.95 1.74
N TRP A 427 6.68 4.84 0.79
CA TRP A 427 6.95 4.66 -0.65
C TRP A 427 8.43 4.94 -1.01
N SER A 428 9.35 4.46 -0.16
CA SER A 428 10.78 4.82 -0.10
C SER A 428 11.60 4.63 -1.38
N LYS A 429 11.04 3.95 -2.39
CA LYS A 429 11.67 3.75 -3.71
C LYS A 429 11.29 4.82 -4.72
N LEU A 430 10.19 5.55 -4.52
CA LEU A 430 9.78 6.67 -5.36
C LEU A 430 10.29 7.99 -4.77
N HIS A 431 10.94 8.78 -5.59
CA HIS A 431 11.28 10.15 -5.25
C HIS A 431 10.17 11.10 -5.71
N MET A 432 10.02 12.26 -5.06
CA MET A 432 8.98 13.24 -5.41
C MET A 432 9.09 13.73 -6.85
N GLU A 433 10.28 13.73 -7.43
CA GLU A 433 10.51 14.07 -8.84
C GLU A 433 9.91 13.03 -9.78
N ASP A 434 9.92 11.75 -9.41
CA ASP A 434 9.28 10.68 -10.19
C ASP A 434 7.76 10.78 -10.06
N VAL A 435 7.25 11.07 -8.86
CA VAL A 435 5.82 11.32 -8.62
C VAL A 435 5.34 12.53 -9.42
N LEU A 436 6.09 13.63 -9.42
CA LEU A 436 5.79 14.82 -10.22
C LEU A 436 5.63 14.47 -11.70
N LYS A 437 6.57 13.72 -12.28
CA LYS A 437 6.51 13.30 -13.69
C LYS A 437 5.28 12.44 -13.98
N ILE A 438 4.90 11.55 -13.05
CA ILE A 438 3.70 10.71 -13.20
C ILE A 438 2.45 11.57 -13.22
N PHE A 439 2.30 12.48 -12.24
CA PHE A 439 1.12 13.34 -12.14
C PHE A 439 1.03 14.34 -13.29
N GLN A 440 2.16 14.85 -13.80
CA GLN A 440 2.22 15.76 -14.95
C GLN A 440 1.74 15.14 -16.27
N LYS A 441 1.61 13.81 -16.37
CA LYS A 441 0.97 13.16 -17.53
C LYS A 441 -0.51 13.52 -17.66
N TYR A 442 -1.14 13.95 -16.57
CA TYR A 442 -2.56 14.23 -16.49
C TYR A 442 -2.80 15.74 -16.35
N GLU A 443 -2.96 16.44 -17.47
CA GLU A 443 -3.08 17.90 -17.51
C GLU A 443 -4.25 18.45 -16.66
N SER A 444 -5.34 17.68 -16.52
CA SER A 444 -6.51 18.06 -15.71
C SER A 444 -6.18 18.30 -14.23
N LEU A 445 -5.09 17.71 -13.72
CA LEU A 445 -4.67 17.84 -12.33
C LEU A 445 -4.01 19.20 -12.03
N ARG A 446 -3.54 19.94 -13.04
CA ARG A 446 -2.84 21.24 -12.88
C ARG A 446 -1.79 21.20 -11.75
N VAL A 447 -0.85 20.27 -11.90
CA VAL A 447 0.11 19.89 -10.86
C VAL A 447 1.16 20.98 -10.67
N GLU A 448 1.32 21.46 -9.44
CA GLU A 448 2.42 22.35 -9.05
C GLU A 448 3.29 21.73 -7.97
N ALA A 449 4.61 21.74 -8.16
CA ALA A 449 5.54 21.33 -7.10
C ALA A 449 5.74 22.47 -6.09
N LYS A 450 5.41 22.23 -4.83
CA LYS A 450 5.70 23.15 -3.72
C LYS A 450 6.99 22.69 -3.05
N TYR A 451 7.95 23.60 -2.94
CA TYR A 451 9.29 23.30 -2.46
C TYR A 451 9.47 23.81 -1.04
N GLN A 452 10.12 23.00 -0.20
CA GLN A 452 10.45 23.39 1.16
C GLN A 452 11.26 24.69 1.14
N GLU A 453 10.91 25.63 2.02
CA GLU A 453 11.73 26.81 2.23
C GLU A 453 13.09 26.39 2.78
N ASN A 454 14.14 26.68 2.01
CA ASN A 454 15.51 26.45 2.42
C ASN A 454 16.14 27.81 2.70
N MET A 455 16.60 28.06 3.93
CA MET A 455 17.28 29.31 4.29
C MET A 455 18.42 29.65 3.32
N THR A 456 19.13 28.65 2.78
CA THR A 456 20.18 28.83 1.78
C THR A 456 19.63 29.37 0.46
N TYR A 457 18.44 28.94 0.03
CA TYR A 457 17.78 29.46 -1.17
C TYR A 457 17.20 30.86 -0.94
N THR A 458 16.56 31.09 0.21
CA THR A 458 16.03 32.42 0.58
C THR A 458 17.16 33.44 0.69
N LEU A 459 18.29 33.07 1.31
CA LEU A 459 19.49 33.89 1.38
C LEU A 459 20.10 34.14 -0.01
N PHE A 460 20.13 33.11 -0.87
CA PHE A 460 20.57 33.24 -2.25
C PHE A 460 19.71 34.23 -3.04
N LEU A 461 18.38 34.16 -2.94
CA LEU A 461 17.47 35.09 -3.61
C LEU A 461 17.74 36.54 -3.14
N LYS A 462 17.88 36.77 -1.83
CA LYS A 462 18.24 38.08 -1.30
C LYS A 462 19.56 38.59 -1.88
N ILE A 463 20.60 37.75 -1.90
CA ILE A 463 21.90 38.10 -2.50
C ILE A 463 21.78 38.39 -4.00
N LYS A 464 21.02 37.57 -4.73
CA LYS A 464 20.81 37.71 -6.18
C LYS A 464 20.14 39.04 -6.51
N TYR A 465 19.07 39.39 -5.80
CA TYR A 465 18.38 40.68 -5.96
C TYR A 465 19.31 41.87 -5.66
N THR A 466 20.12 41.78 -4.60
CA THR A 466 21.08 42.84 -4.25
C THR A 466 22.19 42.99 -5.30
N ILE A 467 22.64 41.90 -5.93
CA ILE A 467 23.77 41.92 -6.88
C ILE A 467 23.34 42.19 -8.33
N GLN A 468 22.09 41.90 -8.71
CA GLN A 468 21.56 42.18 -10.06
C GLN A 468 21.68 43.67 -10.46
N ALA A 469 21.86 44.57 -9.49
CA ALA A 469 22.12 45.99 -9.72
C ALA A 469 23.55 46.33 -10.21
N ILE A 470 24.51 45.38 -10.22
CA ILE A 470 25.95 45.73 -10.25
C ILE A 470 26.70 45.38 -11.56
N THR A 471 26.40 44.30 -12.31
CA THR A 471 26.93 44.07 -13.70
C THR A 471 26.58 42.70 -14.33
N ALA A 472 26.57 42.62 -15.67
CA ALA A 472 26.24 41.41 -16.46
C ALA A 472 27.15 40.19 -16.24
N LYS A 473 28.45 40.38 -15.90
CA LYS A 473 29.41 39.30 -15.67
C LYS A 473 29.09 38.48 -14.41
N PHE A 474 28.39 39.07 -13.43
CA PHE A 474 27.94 38.39 -12.21
C PHE A 474 26.70 37.54 -12.42
N ASN A 475 25.83 37.91 -13.36
CA ASN A 475 24.63 37.16 -13.68
C ASN A 475 24.96 35.72 -14.10
N THR A 476 26.06 35.49 -14.84
CA THR A 476 26.47 34.13 -15.23
C THR A 476 26.82 33.24 -14.03
N TYR A 477 27.50 33.77 -13.01
CA TYR A 477 27.85 33.02 -11.80
C TYR A 477 26.63 32.81 -10.90
N LEU A 478 25.80 33.85 -10.72
CA LEU A 478 24.55 33.74 -9.99
C LEU A 478 23.62 32.71 -10.62
N ASN A 479 23.52 32.68 -11.96
CA ASN A 479 22.72 31.69 -12.67
C ASN A 479 23.25 30.26 -12.48
N LYS A 480 24.59 30.07 -12.41
CA LYS A 480 25.17 28.74 -12.10
C LYS A 480 24.84 28.29 -10.67
N ILE A 481 24.96 29.20 -9.70
CA ILE A 481 24.64 28.93 -8.29
C ILE A 481 23.15 28.68 -8.13
N GLU A 482 22.31 29.49 -8.76
CA GLU A 482 20.86 29.30 -8.79
C GLU A 482 20.50 27.91 -9.29
N LYS A 483 21.08 27.48 -10.42
CA LYS A 483 20.87 26.13 -10.96
C LYS A 483 21.22 25.05 -9.94
N ILE A 484 22.33 25.18 -9.21
CA ILE A 484 22.74 24.22 -8.18
C ILE A 484 21.80 24.23 -6.98
N ILE A 485 21.41 25.41 -6.48
CA ILE A 485 20.54 25.52 -5.31
C ILE A 485 19.12 25.05 -5.66
N VAL A 486 18.59 25.45 -6.82
CA VAL A 486 17.31 24.98 -7.35
C VAL A 486 17.33 23.45 -7.52
N ALA A 487 18.40 22.88 -8.07
CA ALA A 487 18.55 21.42 -8.20
C ALA A 487 18.63 20.67 -6.86
N ARG A 488 18.81 21.39 -5.73
CA ARG A 488 18.86 20.83 -4.38
C ARG A 488 17.65 21.20 -3.53
N ARG A 489 16.67 21.94 -4.06
CA ARG A 489 15.42 22.19 -3.36
C ARG A 489 14.64 20.89 -3.30
N ARG A 490 14.28 20.49 -2.08
CA ARG A 490 13.42 19.33 -1.86
C ARG A 490 11.97 19.74 -2.12
N ILE A 491 11.28 19.01 -2.98
CA ILE A 491 9.83 19.12 -3.11
C ILE A 491 9.22 18.68 -1.77
N GLU A 492 8.44 19.56 -1.15
CA GLU A 492 7.74 19.27 0.10
C GLU A 492 6.44 18.50 -0.19
N TYR A 493 5.65 18.99 -1.16
CA TYR A 493 4.43 18.35 -1.64
C TYR A 493 4.09 18.77 -3.07
N LEU A 494 3.21 18.01 -3.72
CA LEU A 494 2.57 18.45 -4.96
C LEU A 494 1.20 19.04 -4.64
N SER A 495 0.89 20.16 -5.26
CA SER A 495 -0.41 20.80 -5.25
C SER A 495 -1.19 20.38 -6.48
N LEU A 496 -2.41 19.89 -6.30
CA LEU A 496 -3.33 19.56 -7.38
C LEU A 496 -4.52 20.54 -7.38
N LYS A 497 -4.90 21.04 -8.55
CA LYS A 497 -5.98 22.03 -8.75
C LYS A 497 -5.95 23.15 -7.70
N ASN A 498 -4.87 23.92 -7.67
CA ASN A 498 -4.71 25.08 -6.78
C ASN A 498 -4.86 24.73 -5.28
N ASP A 499 -4.09 23.75 -4.81
CA ASP A 499 -4.09 23.27 -3.42
C ASP A 499 -5.41 22.64 -2.95
N GLN A 500 -6.28 22.19 -3.87
CA GLN A 500 -7.45 21.38 -3.51
C GLN A 500 -7.02 20.08 -2.83
N ILE A 501 -6.05 19.37 -3.42
CA ILE A 501 -5.44 18.17 -2.82
C ILE A 501 -3.92 18.33 -2.81
N LYS A 502 -3.31 18.05 -1.66
CA LYS A 502 -1.86 18.02 -1.48
C LYS A 502 -1.35 16.59 -1.46
N ILE A 503 -0.31 16.30 -2.23
CA ILE A 503 0.32 14.98 -2.34
C ILE A 503 1.69 15.00 -1.66
N TYR A 504 1.87 14.08 -0.70
CA TYR A 504 3.12 13.90 0.03
C TYR A 504 3.74 12.53 -0.24
N ILE A 505 5.07 12.44 -0.18
CA ILE A 505 5.80 11.17 0.00
C ILE A 505 6.57 11.28 1.30
N SER A 506 6.25 10.43 2.27
CA SER A 506 6.81 10.51 3.61
C SER A 506 7.19 9.15 4.19
N PHE A 507 7.65 9.17 5.45
CA PHE A 507 7.91 7.98 6.27
C PHE A 507 7.06 8.01 7.56
N ARG A 508 5.91 8.71 7.50
CA ARG A 508 4.98 8.88 8.61
C ARG A 508 4.33 7.54 8.95
N ASN A 509 4.24 7.23 10.25
CA ASN A 509 3.45 6.10 10.70
C ASN A 509 1.95 6.43 10.57
N PRO A 510 1.07 5.45 10.34
CA PRO A 510 -0.35 5.69 10.07
C PRO A 510 -1.02 6.63 11.06
N PHE A 511 -0.69 6.50 12.35
CA PHE A 511 -1.34 7.22 13.44
C PHE A 511 -0.42 8.20 14.15
N ASP A 512 0.70 8.63 13.55
CA ASP A 512 1.44 9.77 14.10
C ASP A 512 0.48 10.94 14.35
N LYS A 513 0.67 11.79 15.37
CA LYS A 513 -0.20 12.96 15.54
C LYS A 513 -0.17 13.85 14.28
N LEU A 514 -1.32 14.31 13.83
CA LEU A 514 -1.41 15.31 12.76
C LEU A 514 -0.79 16.63 13.26
N LYS A 515 -0.20 17.39 12.33
CA LYS A 515 0.39 18.68 12.65
C LYS A 515 -0.72 19.65 13.13
N PRO A 516 -0.39 20.70 13.92
CA PRO A 516 -1.38 21.65 14.41
C PRO A 516 -2.33 22.21 13.34
N GLU A 517 -1.82 22.50 12.14
CA GLU A 517 -2.61 22.98 10.99
C GLU A 517 -3.62 21.95 10.44
N ASP A 518 -3.42 20.67 10.75
CA ASP A 518 -4.20 19.54 10.27
C ASP A 518 -5.12 18.93 11.34
N GLN A 519 -5.08 19.41 12.59
CA GLN A 519 -5.82 18.83 13.73
C GLN A 519 -7.36 18.81 13.56
N ASN A 520 -7.90 19.68 12.71
CA ASN A 520 -9.33 19.70 12.41
C ASN A 520 -9.76 18.67 11.36
N LYS A 521 -8.81 17.93 10.76
CA LYS A 521 -9.07 16.90 9.75
C LYS A 521 -9.43 15.57 10.40
N VAL A 522 -10.07 14.68 9.65
CA VAL A 522 -10.19 13.27 10.01
C VAL A 522 -9.05 12.48 9.38
N LEU A 523 -8.48 11.56 10.13
CA LEU A 523 -7.48 10.62 9.61
C LEU A 523 -8.18 9.42 8.97
N VAL A 524 -7.89 9.20 7.69
CA VAL A 524 -8.28 7.98 6.97
C VAL A 524 -7.01 7.29 6.53
N ALA A 525 -6.81 6.03 6.90
CA ALA A 525 -5.60 5.29 6.58
C ALA A 525 -5.92 3.95 5.95
N ASN A 526 -4.99 3.39 5.19
CA ASN A 526 -5.06 1.99 4.77
C ASN A 526 -3.90 1.15 5.33
N TYR A 527 -4.10 -0.15 5.36
CA TYR A 527 -3.02 -1.12 5.54
C TYR A 527 -3.11 -2.23 4.50
N ALA A 528 -1.97 -2.85 4.23
CA ALA A 528 -1.89 -3.99 3.33
C ALA A 528 -2.41 -5.25 4.05
N TRP A 529 -3.46 -5.85 3.49
CA TRP A 529 -4.16 -7.02 4.01
C TRP A 529 -4.09 -8.21 3.04
N ASP A 530 -4.46 -9.40 3.54
CA ASP A 530 -4.50 -10.67 2.83
C ASP A 530 -5.91 -11.04 2.31
N SER A 531 -6.00 -11.49 1.05
CA SER A 531 -7.27 -11.88 0.40
C SER A 531 -7.95 -13.11 1.01
N ASN A 532 -7.21 -13.90 1.78
CA ASN A 532 -7.67 -15.16 2.36
C ASN A 532 -7.28 -15.28 3.83
N ALA A 533 -7.21 -14.17 4.57
CA ALA A 533 -7.10 -14.17 6.03
C ALA A 533 -8.12 -13.21 6.64
N TYR A 534 -8.36 -13.28 7.94
CA TYR A 534 -8.99 -12.19 8.68
C TYR A 534 -7.99 -11.05 8.95
N PRO A 535 -8.46 -9.81 9.17
CA PRO A 535 -7.61 -8.68 9.54
C PRO A 535 -6.76 -8.99 10.77
N GLY A 536 -5.46 -8.73 10.66
CA GLY A 536 -4.44 -9.10 11.63
C GLY A 536 -3.59 -10.30 11.18
N ASN A 537 -4.14 -11.24 10.40
CA ASN A 537 -3.45 -12.40 9.82
C ASN A 537 -2.39 -13.03 10.73
N GLU A 538 -1.11 -12.69 10.54
CA GLU A 538 0.01 -13.24 11.31
C GLU A 538 -0.03 -12.89 12.81
N TYR A 539 -0.83 -11.89 13.21
CA TYR A 539 -1.13 -11.54 14.59
C TYR A 539 -1.65 -12.75 15.37
N TYR A 540 -2.55 -13.52 14.77
CA TYR A 540 -3.20 -14.66 15.41
C TYR A 540 -2.29 -15.87 15.60
N VAL A 541 -1.13 -15.90 14.93
CA VAL A 541 -0.08 -16.91 15.14
C VAL A 541 1.12 -16.35 15.93
N GLY A 542 1.00 -15.14 16.48
CA GLY A 542 2.01 -14.51 17.34
C GLY A 542 3.13 -13.78 16.59
N ALA A 543 3.00 -13.57 15.29
CA ALA A 543 4.02 -12.91 14.46
C ALA A 543 3.69 -11.41 14.25
N PHE A 544 3.81 -10.65 15.35
CA PHE A 544 3.32 -9.27 15.50
C PHE A 544 3.92 -8.18 14.59
N TYR A 545 5.02 -8.47 13.88
CA TYR A 545 5.71 -7.50 13.03
C TYR A 545 6.08 -8.06 11.65
N ALA A 546 5.58 -9.25 11.29
CA ALA A 546 5.94 -9.94 10.05
C ALA A 546 5.49 -9.18 8.80
N SER A 547 4.30 -8.57 8.84
CA SER A 547 3.72 -7.85 7.71
C SER A 547 3.05 -6.54 8.17
N GLY A 548 2.38 -5.82 7.26
CA GLY A 548 1.64 -4.61 7.61
C GLY A 548 0.39 -4.91 8.42
N ASP A 549 -0.19 -6.09 8.22
CA ASP A 549 -1.42 -6.56 8.83
C ASP A 549 -1.32 -6.81 10.35
N PRO A 550 -0.34 -7.58 10.88
CA PRO A 550 -0.19 -7.74 12.32
C PRO A 550 0.24 -6.44 13.00
N ALA A 551 0.99 -5.57 12.30
CA ALA A 551 1.35 -4.26 12.82
C ALA A 551 0.11 -3.35 12.97
N ALA A 552 -0.83 -3.43 12.03
CA ALA A 552 -2.12 -2.75 12.07
C ALA A 552 -2.98 -3.26 13.25
N ALA A 553 -3.08 -4.59 13.43
CA ALA A 553 -3.78 -5.20 14.56
C ALA A 553 -3.14 -4.84 15.91
N CYS A 554 -1.82 -4.82 15.99
CA CYS A 554 -1.13 -4.42 17.21
C CYS A 554 -1.31 -2.93 17.57
N ALA A 555 -1.61 -2.07 16.59
CA ALA A 555 -1.75 -0.64 16.78
C ALA A 555 -3.20 -0.19 17.00
N THR A 556 -4.18 -1.08 16.85
CA THR A 556 -5.60 -0.71 16.81
C THR A 556 -6.51 -1.82 17.33
N THR A 557 -7.84 -1.63 17.25
CA THR A 557 -8.86 -2.63 17.63
C THR A 557 -9.37 -3.47 16.47
N ILE A 558 -8.72 -3.44 15.29
CA ILE A 558 -9.19 -4.14 14.09
C ILE A 558 -9.24 -5.66 14.24
N SER A 559 -8.39 -6.24 15.12
CA SER A 559 -8.38 -7.67 15.41
C SER A 559 -9.69 -8.20 16.01
N GLU A 560 -10.51 -7.30 16.56
CA GLU A 560 -11.81 -7.57 17.13
C GLU A 560 -12.91 -7.08 16.18
N ILE A 561 -12.90 -5.79 15.83
CA ILE A 561 -14.03 -5.16 15.13
C ILE A 561 -14.08 -5.48 13.64
N GLN A 562 -12.98 -5.97 13.05
CA GLN A 562 -12.96 -6.43 11.67
C GLN A 562 -12.85 -7.96 11.56
N ASN A 563 -12.88 -8.70 12.68
CA ASN A 563 -12.84 -10.16 12.69
C ASN A 563 -14.27 -10.75 12.66
N PRO A 564 -14.67 -11.48 11.59
CA PRO A 564 -16.01 -12.06 11.46
C PRO A 564 -16.41 -13.09 12.53
N GLN A 565 -15.46 -13.65 13.28
CA GLN A 565 -15.74 -14.57 14.39
C GLN A 565 -16.04 -13.85 15.70
N ILE A 566 -15.71 -12.56 15.78
CA ILE A 566 -15.93 -11.72 16.96
C ILE A 566 -17.06 -10.72 16.69
N ASN A 567 -17.01 -10.02 15.55
CA ASN A 567 -18.01 -9.05 15.14
C ASN A 567 -18.93 -9.64 14.05
N SER A 568 -20.20 -9.84 14.39
CA SER A 568 -21.23 -10.32 13.46
C SER A 568 -21.70 -9.28 12.43
N TYR A 569 -21.31 -8.01 12.58
CA TYR A 569 -21.69 -6.92 11.67
C TYR A 569 -20.69 -6.67 10.52
N VAL A 570 -19.50 -7.29 10.55
CA VAL A 570 -18.35 -7.01 9.64
C VAL A 570 -18.73 -6.90 8.16
N ALA A 571 -19.65 -7.75 7.70
CA ALA A 571 -20.07 -7.80 6.31
C ALA A 571 -21.56 -7.51 6.09
N LYS A 572 -22.23 -6.95 7.10
CA LYS A 572 -23.65 -6.55 7.00
C LYS A 572 -23.84 -5.21 6.31
N ASN A 573 -22.82 -4.35 6.35
CA ASN A 573 -22.79 -3.08 5.64
C ASN A 573 -21.87 -3.22 4.42
N ILE A 574 -22.44 -3.24 3.21
CA ILE A 574 -21.69 -3.30 1.95
C ILE A 574 -21.99 -2.03 1.16
N ILE A 575 -20.96 -1.24 0.89
CA ILE A 575 -21.04 0.01 0.14
C ILE A 575 -20.42 -0.22 -1.24
N ILE A 576 -21.19 0.08 -2.28
CA ILE A 576 -20.76 -0.10 -3.66
C ILE A 576 -20.41 1.25 -4.27
N TYR A 577 -19.19 1.38 -4.81
CA TYR A 577 -18.70 2.59 -5.46
C TYR A 577 -18.42 2.37 -6.96
N PRO A 578 -18.55 3.40 -7.82
CA PRO A 578 -19.15 4.69 -7.52
C PRO A 578 -20.63 4.52 -7.19
N GLN A 579 -21.13 5.37 -6.29
CA GLN A 579 -22.57 5.39 -6.00
C GLN A 579 -23.30 5.85 -7.27
N PRO A 580 -24.48 5.28 -7.60
CA PRO A 580 -25.31 5.80 -8.67
C PRO A 580 -25.52 7.31 -8.44
N SER A 581 -25.46 8.11 -9.51
CA SER A 581 -25.92 9.50 -9.43
C SER A 581 -27.40 9.49 -9.05
N GLU A 582 -27.73 9.95 -7.84
CA GLU A 582 -29.11 10.13 -7.36
C GLU A 582 -29.92 11.08 -8.25
#